data_AF-A0A6J0AVA2-F1
#
_entry.id   AF-A0A6J0AVA2-F1
#
_cell.length_a   1.000
_cell.length_b   1.000
_cell.length_c   1.000
_cell.angle_alpha   90.00
_cell.angle_beta   90.00
_cell.angle_gamma   90.00
#
_symmetry.space_group_name_H-M   'P 1'
#
loop_
_entity.id
_entity.type
_entity.pdbx_description
1 polymer ?
#
loop_
_entity_poly.entity_id
_entity_poly.type
_entity_poly.pdbx_seq_one_letter_code
_entity_poly.pdbx_strand_id
1 'polypeptide(L)'
;MNIPGGTPSLKLLWLSTESGIQARRLDALLACFDLSSLKEELQALERPFQALCCLLIYLFVQVDALSLEDLHAFIAQALCLQEKSTAQLVDLQLDHVDPRAVQLGSLLVRGLTTLVLVNSACGFPWTAADFMPWNLFDGKLFHQKYLQSEKGHAVEVLVEQNRSRLTTFHTLKSVVCKACVKENRPVVSRRHWRSHHSGRWGRQGSSSHRTSSGHSRSGQGQHWRDQGPGSRQHEPDQWRRY
;
A
#
# COMPACT_ATOMS: atom_id res chain seq x y z
N MET A 1 -3.02 13.56 -16.59
CA MET A 1 -1.76 14.21 -16.18
C MET A 1 -1.73 15.62 -16.77
N ASN A 2 -2.04 16.64 -15.97
CA ASN A 2 -2.05 18.03 -16.42
C ASN A 2 -0.95 18.78 -15.64
N ILE A 3 0.26 18.82 -16.21
CA ILE A 3 1.40 19.53 -15.59
C ILE A 3 1.37 20.98 -16.10
N PRO A 4 1.36 22.00 -15.22
CA PRO A 4 1.50 23.39 -15.65
C PRO A 4 2.77 23.57 -16.50
N GLY A 5 2.62 24.01 -17.75
CA GLY A 5 3.73 24.14 -18.70
C GLY A 5 4.03 22.90 -19.55
N GLY A 6 3.18 21.86 -19.50
CA GLY A 6 3.30 20.64 -20.31
C GLY A 6 4.18 19.57 -19.68
N THR A 7 4.31 18.42 -20.36
CA THR A 7 5.12 17.30 -19.88
C THR A 7 6.61 17.60 -20.07
N PRO A 8 7.42 17.71 -18.99
CA PRO A 8 8.84 17.95 -19.11
C PRO A 8 9.57 16.77 -19.78
N SER A 9 10.59 17.05 -20.57
CA SER A 9 11.42 15.99 -21.17
C SER A 9 12.33 15.33 -20.13
N LEU A 10 12.68 14.06 -20.32
CA LEU A 10 13.67 13.37 -19.47
C LEU A 10 15.03 14.08 -19.50
N LYS A 11 15.42 14.64 -20.66
CA LYS A 11 16.65 15.44 -20.78
C LYS A 11 16.63 16.64 -19.83
N LEU A 12 15.50 17.36 -19.76
CA LEU A 12 15.32 18.47 -18.83
C LEU A 12 15.38 17.99 -17.38
N LEU A 13 14.61 16.95 -17.03
CA LEU A 13 14.54 16.47 -15.65
C LEU A 13 15.87 15.92 -15.17
N TRP A 14 16.58 15.13 -15.97
CA TRP A 14 17.77 14.40 -15.52
C TRP A 14 19.05 15.21 -15.64
N LEU A 15 19.19 16.04 -16.69
CA LEU A 15 20.46 16.69 -17.00
C LEU A 15 20.50 18.18 -16.65
N SER A 16 19.36 18.82 -16.38
CA SER A 16 19.35 20.25 -16.02
C SER A 16 19.89 20.48 -14.61
N THR A 17 20.68 21.54 -14.48
CA THR A 17 21.23 22.08 -13.23
C THR A 17 20.69 23.47 -12.92
N GLU A 18 19.64 23.91 -13.63
CA GLU A 18 19.02 25.22 -13.46
C GLU A 18 18.46 25.41 -12.04
N SER A 19 18.46 26.65 -11.56
CA SER A 19 17.78 27.01 -10.32
C SER A 19 16.28 26.68 -10.41
N GLY A 20 15.75 26.01 -9.39
CA GLY A 20 14.35 25.58 -9.37
C GLY A 20 14.06 24.26 -10.09
N ILE A 21 15.06 23.57 -10.68
CA ILE A 21 14.83 22.26 -11.30
C ILE A 21 14.25 21.23 -10.31
N GLN A 22 14.66 21.27 -9.04
CA GLN A 22 14.13 20.38 -8.00
C GLN A 22 12.63 20.55 -7.76
N ALA A 23 12.13 21.79 -7.81
CA ALA A 23 10.70 22.05 -7.71
C ALA A 23 9.95 21.43 -8.89
N ARG A 24 10.47 21.58 -10.12
CA ARG A 24 9.89 20.98 -11.33
C ARG A 24 9.92 19.45 -11.30
N ARG A 25 10.99 18.85 -10.76
CA ARG A 25 11.10 17.40 -10.56
C ARG A 25 10.03 16.89 -9.59
N LEU A 26 9.81 17.61 -8.49
CA LEU A 26 8.74 17.31 -7.55
C LEU A 26 7.35 17.48 -8.18
N ASP A 27 7.15 18.54 -8.95
CA ASP A 27 5.89 18.78 -9.68
C ASP A 27 5.57 17.64 -10.65
N ALA A 28 6.58 17.17 -11.39
CA ALA A 28 6.45 16.02 -12.28
C ALA A 28 6.11 14.74 -11.51
N LEU A 29 6.76 14.49 -10.36
CA LEU A 29 6.48 13.33 -9.51
C LEU A 29 5.04 13.35 -9.00
N LEU A 30 4.59 14.48 -8.42
CA LEU A 30 3.23 14.59 -7.89
C LEU A 30 2.18 14.46 -9.00
N ALA A 31 2.46 14.95 -10.20
CA ALA A 31 1.58 14.78 -11.34
C ALA A 31 1.44 13.31 -11.80
N CYS A 32 2.47 12.47 -11.60
CA CYS A 32 2.36 11.04 -11.86
C CYS A 32 1.39 10.33 -10.91
N PHE A 33 1.22 10.85 -9.69
CA PHE A 33 0.25 10.35 -8.71
C PHE A 33 -1.09 11.09 -8.73
N ASP A 34 -1.24 12.08 -9.61
CA ASP A 34 -2.38 13.00 -9.68
C ASP A 34 -2.57 13.85 -8.40
N LEU A 35 -1.46 14.21 -7.74
CA LEU A 35 -1.43 14.93 -6.46
C LEU A 35 -0.84 16.35 -6.57
N SER A 36 -0.79 16.94 -7.76
CA SER A 36 -0.21 18.27 -7.96
C SER A 36 -0.89 19.35 -7.11
N SER A 37 -2.17 19.19 -6.79
CA SER A 37 -2.96 20.13 -5.98
C SER A 37 -2.74 20.02 -4.47
N LEU A 38 -1.85 19.11 -4.03
CA LEU A 38 -1.55 18.82 -2.62
C LEU A 38 -0.07 19.05 -2.28
N LYS A 39 0.65 19.75 -3.16
CA LYS A 39 2.09 19.95 -3.05
C LYS A 39 2.45 20.66 -1.75
N GLU A 40 1.76 21.76 -1.44
CA GLU A 40 2.03 22.56 -0.26
C GLU A 40 1.77 21.78 1.03
N GLU A 41 0.65 21.04 1.10
CA GLU A 41 0.35 20.20 2.27
C GLU A 41 1.38 19.08 2.46
N LEU A 42 1.84 18.45 1.39
CA LEU A 42 2.87 17.41 1.45
C LEU A 42 4.24 17.98 1.82
N GLN A 43 4.61 19.16 1.32
CA GLN A 43 5.89 19.79 1.64
C GLN A 43 5.96 20.30 3.09
N ALA A 44 4.82 20.58 3.72
CA ALA A 44 4.73 20.95 5.13
C ALA A 44 5.00 19.78 6.09
N LEU A 45 4.97 18.53 5.60
CA LEU A 45 5.28 17.35 6.41
C LEU A 45 6.79 17.15 6.56
N GLU A 46 7.20 16.59 7.68
CA GLU A 46 8.59 16.16 7.88
C GLU A 46 8.93 14.96 6.98
N ARG A 47 10.18 14.88 6.53
CA ARG A 47 10.70 13.67 5.85
C ARG A 47 10.91 12.56 6.90
N PRO A 48 10.61 11.29 6.60
CA PRO A 48 10.21 10.71 5.31
C PRO A 48 8.69 10.72 5.05
N PHE A 49 7.89 11.34 5.93
CA PHE A 49 6.43 11.22 5.88
C PHE A 49 5.77 11.89 4.67
N GLN A 50 6.48 12.78 3.96
CA GLN A 50 6.05 13.33 2.68
C GLN A 50 5.76 12.22 1.65
N ALA A 51 6.74 11.33 1.44
CA ALA A 51 6.65 10.23 0.48
C ALA A 51 5.61 9.19 0.92
N LEU A 52 5.56 8.88 2.21
CA LEU A 52 4.54 7.99 2.78
C LEU A 52 3.14 8.55 2.54
N CYS A 53 2.89 9.82 2.85
CA CYS A 53 1.57 10.44 2.65
C CYS A 53 1.22 10.55 1.18
N CYS A 54 2.16 10.89 0.30
CA CYS A 54 1.96 10.87 -1.15
C CYS A 54 1.45 9.49 -1.59
N LEU A 55 2.12 8.41 -1.17
CA LEU A 55 1.70 7.06 -1.52
C LEU A 55 0.36 6.67 -0.89
N LEU A 56 0.13 6.98 0.38
CA LEU A 56 -1.13 6.67 1.06
C LEU A 56 -2.31 7.40 0.41
N ILE A 57 -2.18 8.69 0.09
CA ILE A 57 -3.24 9.43 -0.60
C ILE A 57 -3.54 8.77 -1.94
N TYR A 58 -2.53 8.47 -2.74
CA TYR A 58 -2.72 7.76 -4.01
C TYR A 58 -3.46 6.43 -3.82
N LEU A 59 -3.04 5.60 -2.86
CA LEU A 59 -3.69 4.31 -2.61
C LEU A 59 -5.15 4.47 -2.16
N PHE A 60 -5.45 5.39 -1.24
CA PHE A 60 -6.81 5.59 -0.72
C PHE A 60 -7.75 6.26 -1.73
N VAL A 61 -7.22 7.11 -2.60
CA VAL A 61 -8.00 7.66 -3.74
C VAL A 61 -8.34 6.54 -4.73
N GLN A 62 -7.39 5.64 -5.03
CA GLN A 62 -7.56 4.62 -6.07
C GLN A 62 -8.21 3.30 -5.62
N VAL A 63 -8.21 2.98 -4.31
CA VAL A 63 -8.65 1.67 -3.79
C VAL A 63 -9.79 1.80 -2.78
N ASP A 64 -10.98 1.34 -3.18
CA ASP A 64 -12.24 1.48 -2.43
C ASP A 64 -12.31 0.61 -1.16
N ALA A 65 -11.53 -0.46 -1.15
CA ALA A 65 -11.55 -1.44 -0.06
C ALA A 65 -10.72 -1.01 1.16
N LEU A 66 -10.05 0.14 1.11
CA LEU A 66 -9.24 0.65 2.22
C LEU A 66 -10.10 1.42 3.22
N SER A 67 -9.76 1.26 4.49
CA SER A 67 -10.53 1.75 5.63
C SER A 67 -9.69 2.59 6.57
N LEU A 68 -10.37 3.32 7.46
CA LEU A 68 -9.71 4.14 8.48
C LEU A 68 -8.77 3.32 9.36
N GLU A 69 -9.14 2.08 9.68
CA GLU A 69 -8.31 1.17 10.46
C GLU A 69 -7.00 0.82 9.72
N ASP A 70 -7.04 0.68 8.39
CA ASP A 70 -5.85 0.42 7.57
C ASP A 70 -4.93 1.65 7.56
N LEU A 71 -5.52 2.84 7.43
CA LEU A 71 -4.77 4.10 7.46
C LEU A 71 -4.04 4.26 8.80
N HIS A 72 -4.74 3.99 9.90
CA HIS A 72 -4.15 4.01 11.23
C HIS A 72 -2.97 3.03 11.35
N ALA A 73 -3.10 1.81 10.83
CA ALA A 73 -2.02 0.82 10.88
C ALA A 73 -0.78 1.25 10.08
N PHE A 74 -0.98 1.79 8.87
CA PHE A 74 0.13 2.28 8.03
C PHE A 74 0.89 3.45 8.67
N ILE A 75 0.17 4.42 9.22
CA ILE A 75 0.78 5.58 9.89
C ILE A 75 1.48 5.15 11.18
N ALA A 76 0.80 4.35 12.02
CA ALA A 76 1.35 3.94 13.30
C ALA A 76 2.64 3.12 13.16
N GLN A 77 2.71 2.19 12.20
CA GLN A 77 3.91 1.40 12.02
C GLN A 77 5.08 2.27 11.54
N ALA A 78 4.86 3.20 10.61
CA ALA A 78 5.93 4.06 10.10
C ALA A 78 6.50 4.97 11.20
N LEU A 79 5.64 5.51 12.07
CA LEU A 79 6.06 6.31 13.21
C LEU A 79 6.82 5.49 14.26
N CYS A 80 6.34 4.27 14.56
CA CYS A 80 7.02 3.43 15.54
C CYS A 80 8.36 2.90 15.01
N LEU A 81 8.47 2.63 13.70
CA LEU A 81 9.65 2.05 13.08
C LEU A 81 10.91 2.90 13.30
N GLN A 82 10.79 4.23 13.26
CA GLN A 82 11.95 5.14 13.37
C GLN A 82 12.79 4.96 14.65
N GLU A 83 12.19 4.43 15.71
CA GLU A 83 12.83 4.28 17.02
C GLU A 83 12.99 2.80 17.43
N LYS A 84 12.66 1.85 16.54
CA LYS A 84 12.82 0.42 16.83
C LYS A 84 14.19 -0.06 16.37
N SER A 85 14.90 -0.77 17.24
CA SER A 85 16.10 -1.50 16.85
C SER A 85 15.74 -2.79 16.10
N THR A 86 16.67 -3.31 15.30
CA THR A 86 16.51 -4.60 14.63
C THR A 86 16.20 -5.73 15.61
N ALA A 87 16.82 -5.74 16.80
CA ALA A 87 16.53 -6.74 17.84
C ALA A 87 15.08 -6.67 18.31
N GLN A 88 14.56 -5.47 18.58
CA GLN A 88 13.17 -5.28 18.97
C GLN A 88 12.19 -5.75 17.89
N LEU A 89 12.50 -5.49 16.61
CA LEU A 89 11.68 -5.94 15.49
C LEU A 89 11.72 -7.47 15.32
N VAL A 90 12.89 -8.09 15.51
CA VAL A 90 13.04 -9.56 15.48
C VAL A 90 12.22 -10.22 16.59
N ASP A 91 12.18 -9.63 17.78
CA ASP A 91 11.47 -10.19 18.93
C ASP A 91 9.95 -9.98 18.90
N LEU A 92 9.42 -9.18 17.96
CA LEU A 92 7.98 -9.00 17.81
C LEU A 92 7.25 -10.33 17.59
N GLN A 93 6.32 -10.62 18.49
CA GLN A 93 5.41 -11.75 18.42
C GLN A 93 4.03 -11.29 17.92
N LEU A 94 3.51 -11.99 16.93
CA LEU A 94 2.16 -11.77 16.41
C LEU A 94 1.21 -12.78 17.02
N ASP A 95 0.01 -12.32 17.42
CA ASP A 95 -1.05 -13.21 17.92
C ASP A 95 -1.41 -14.29 16.88
N HIS A 96 -1.53 -13.88 15.62
CA HIS A 96 -1.77 -14.71 14.45
C HIS A 96 -1.40 -13.94 13.19
N VAL A 97 -1.36 -14.64 12.05
CA VAL A 97 -1.19 -14.03 10.73
C VAL A 97 -2.56 -13.80 10.10
N ASP A 98 -2.97 -12.53 10.04
CA ASP A 98 -4.15 -12.07 9.31
C ASP A 98 -3.86 -11.90 7.79
N PRO A 99 -4.66 -12.53 6.90
CA PRO A 99 -4.46 -12.42 5.45
C PRO A 99 -4.60 -11.00 4.90
N ARG A 100 -5.45 -10.16 5.49
CA ARG A 100 -5.65 -8.79 5.03
C ARG A 100 -4.45 -7.91 5.40
N ALA A 101 -3.85 -8.09 6.58
CA ALA A 101 -2.59 -7.44 6.92
C ALA A 101 -1.49 -7.81 5.90
N VAL A 102 -1.40 -9.07 5.48
CA VAL A 102 -0.43 -9.49 4.44
C VAL A 102 -0.70 -8.79 3.11
N GLN A 103 -1.98 -8.73 2.69
CA GLN A 103 -2.38 -8.04 1.45
C GLN A 103 -2.07 -6.54 1.48
N LEU A 104 -2.38 -5.87 2.59
CA LEU A 104 -2.12 -4.44 2.77
C LEU A 104 -0.63 -4.13 2.80
N GLY A 105 0.17 -4.97 3.48
CA GLY A 105 1.62 -4.86 3.45
C GLY A 105 2.18 -5.02 2.04
N SER A 106 1.70 -6.01 1.30
CA SER A 106 2.07 -6.23 -0.11
C SER A 106 1.69 -5.03 -1.00
N LEU A 107 0.49 -4.47 -0.80
CA LEU A 107 0.02 -3.29 -1.51
C LEU A 107 0.95 -2.08 -1.28
N LEU A 108 1.33 -1.82 -0.02
CA LEU A 108 2.23 -0.72 0.31
C LEU A 108 3.62 -0.92 -0.32
N VAL A 109 4.21 -2.11 -0.19
CA VAL A 109 5.54 -2.40 -0.75
C VAL A 109 5.54 -2.25 -2.27
N ARG A 110 4.50 -2.73 -2.96
CA ARG A 110 4.33 -2.51 -4.41
C ARG A 110 4.16 -1.03 -4.75
N GLY A 111 3.45 -0.29 -3.91
CA GLY A 111 3.32 1.16 -3.99
C GLY A 111 4.67 1.87 -3.87
N LEU A 112 5.50 1.48 -2.91
CA LEU A 112 6.86 2.00 -2.73
C LEU A 112 7.74 1.68 -3.92
N THR A 113 7.65 0.46 -4.50
CA THR A 113 8.34 0.13 -5.76
C THR A 113 7.93 1.07 -6.89
N THR A 114 6.62 1.36 -7.01
CA THR A 114 6.11 2.32 -8.01
C THR A 114 6.68 3.71 -7.77
N LEU A 115 6.72 4.15 -6.50
CA LEU A 115 7.30 5.43 -6.13
C LEU A 115 8.81 5.52 -6.46
N VAL A 116 9.58 4.44 -6.28
CA VAL A 116 10.99 4.39 -6.70
C VAL A 116 11.14 4.65 -8.20
N LEU A 117 10.30 4.01 -9.01
CA LEU A 117 10.32 4.14 -10.47
C LEU A 117 9.96 5.56 -10.89
N VAL A 118 8.89 6.12 -10.32
CA VAL A 118 8.45 7.50 -10.61
C VAL A 118 9.52 8.50 -10.16
N ASN A 119 10.08 8.36 -8.95
CA ASN A 119 11.14 9.25 -8.47
C ASN A 119 12.35 9.25 -9.40
N SER A 120 12.74 8.07 -9.91
CA SER A 120 13.83 7.95 -10.88
C SER A 120 13.48 8.62 -12.21
N ALA A 121 12.28 8.37 -12.75
CA ALA A 121 11.81 9.01 -13.98
C ALA A 121 11.75 10.55 -13.85
N CYS A 122 11.42 11.04 -12.66
CA CYS A 122 11.31 12.47 -12.37
C CYS A 122 12.65 13.15 -12.00
N GLY A 123 13.80 12.47 -12.12
CA GLY A 123 15.11 13.07 -11.85
C GLY A 123 15.46 13.18 -10.36
N PHE A 124 14.91 12.29 -9.53
CA PHE A 124 15.21 12.13 -8.10
C PHE A 124 14.91 13.38 -7.22
N PRO A 125 13.66 13.89 -7.21
CA PRO A 125 13.27 14.96 -6.27
C PRO A 125 13.31 14.54 -4.79
N TRP A 126 13.18 13.24 -4.50
CA TRP A 126 13.36 12.66 -3.17
C TRP A 126 14.60 11.76 -3.13
N THR A 127 15.22 11.71 -1.95
CA THR A 127 16.36 10.85 -1.65
C THR A 127 15.90 9.44 -1.29
N ALA A 128 16.77 8.45 -1.41
CA ALA A 128 16.44 7.08 -1.01
C ALA A 128 16.00 6.99 0.46
N ALA A 129 16.56 7.83 1.34
CA ALA A 129 16.17 7.86 2.75
C ALA A 129 14.66 8.17 2.94
N ASP A 130 14.07 8.92 2.02
CA ASP A 130 12.68 9.40 2.11
C ASP A 130 11.64 8.31 1.82
N PHE A 131 11.98 7.25 1.08
CA PHE A 131 10.97 6.29 0.61
C PHE A 131 11.41 4.84 0.49
N MET A 132 12.66 4.51 0.77
CA MET A 132 13.09 3.10 0.70
C MET A 132 12.28 2.23 1.69
N PRO A 133 11.85 1.02 1.28
CA PRO A 133 10.99 0.17 2.11
C PRO A 133 11.52 -0.08 3.52
N TRP A 134 12.84 -0.26 3.69
CA TRP A 134 13.46 -0.51 5.00
C TRP A 134 13.39 0.69 5.96
N ASN A 135 13.15 1.90 5.48
CA ASN A 135 12.98 3.09 6.32
C ASN A 135 11.51 3.37 6.66
N LEU A 136 10.59 2.84 5.85
CA LEU A 136 9.16 3.17 5.94
C LEU A 136 8.29 2.01 6.37
N PHE A 137 8.76 0.76 6.29
CA PHE A 137 7.89 -0.41 6.49
C PHE A 137 8.64 -1.59 7.11
N ASP A 138 8.09 -2.10 8.22
CA ASP A 138 8.39 -3.43 8.73
C ASP A 138 7.10 -4.27 8.74
N GLY A 139 7.18 -5.46 8.16
CA GLY A 139 6.01 -6.32 7.96
C GLY A 139 5.40 -6.83 9.27
N LYS A 140 6.22 -7.16 10.27
CA LYS A 140 5.73 -7.64 11.58
C LYS A 140 5.15 -6.50 12.40
N LEU A 141 5.84 -5.37 12.44
CA LEU A 141 5.36 -4.17 13.11
C LEU A 141 4.03 -3.71 12.51
N PHE A 142 3.94 -3.60 11.18
CA PHE A 142 2.68 -3.28 10.50
C PHE A 142 1.57 -4.25 10.88
N HIS A 143 1.84 -5.55 10.83
CA HIS A 143 0.85 -6.58 11.17
C HIS A 143 0.34 -6.43 12.60
N GLN A 144 1.23 -6.18 13.57
CA GLN A 144 0.85 -5.93 14.95
C GLN A 144 -0.03 -4.68 15.08
N LYS A 145 0.35 -3.56 14.44
CA LYS A 145 -0.45 -2.32 14.46
C LYS A 145 -1.79 -2.50 13.77
N TYR A 146 -1.84 -3.30 12.71
CA TYR A 146 -3.08 -3.67 12.03
C TYR A 146 -4.04 -4.41 12.97
N LEU A 147 -3.58 -5.48 13.64
CA LEU A 147 -4.41 -6.24 14.58
C LEU A 147 -4.93 -5.37 15.73
N GLN A 148 -4.11 -4.44 16.23
CA GLN A 148 -4.55 -3.48 17.26
C GLN A 148 -5.63 -2.54 16.72
N SER A 149 -5.41 -1.96 15.53
CA SER A 149 -6.33 -1.03 14.88
C SER A 149 -7.67 -1.70 14.57
N GLU A 150 -7.66 -2.92 14.04
CA GLU A 150 -8.86 -3.71 13.72
C GLU A 150 -9.70 -4.02 14.98
N LYS A 151 -9.04 -4.40 16.08
CA LYS A 151 -9.69 -4.60 17.39
C LYS A 151 -10.27 -3.30 17.97
N GLY A 152 -9.95 -2.14 17.39
CA GLY A 152 -10.44 -0.83 17.82
C GLY A 152 -9.67 -0.25 19.01
N HIS A 153 -8.38 -0.57 19.13
CA HIS A 153 -7.53 0.07 20.12
C HIS A 153 -7.43 1.58 19.84
N ALA A 154 -7.31 2.37 20.91
CA ALA A 154 -7.11 3.80 20.81
C ALA A 154 -5.76 4.12 20.10
N VAL A 155 -5.69 5.26 19.43
CA VAL A 155 -4.50 5.66 18.64
C VAL A 155 -3.26 5.76 19.54
N GLU A 156 -3.45 6.19 20.78
CA GLU A 156 -2.43 6.27 21.83
C GLU A 156 -1.74 4.93 22.03
N VAL A 157 -2.48 3.81 21.96
CA VAL A 157 -1.92 2.46 22.04
C VAL A 157 -1.12 2.13 20.78
N LEU A 158 -1.65 2.47 19.60
CA LEU A 158 -0.99 2.21 18.31
C LEU A 158 0.39 2.90 18.25
N VAL A 159 0.50 4.12 18.77
CA VAL A 159 1.76 4.89 18.81
C VAL A 159 2.55 4.71 20.11
N GLU A 160 2.25 3.66 20.89
CA GLU A 160 3.03 3.25 22.07
C GLU A 160 3.08 4.31 23.18
N GLN A 161 1.98 5.03 23.38
CA GLN A 161 1.80 6.09 24.37
C GLN A 161 2.79 7.26 24.21
N ASN A 162 3.46 7.36 23.05
CA ASN A 162 4.39 8.44 22.77
C ASN A 162 3.62 9.69 22.27
N ARG A 163 3.64 10.77 23.06
CA ARG A 163 2.92 12.03 22.78
C ARG A 163 3.41 12.73 21.51
N SER A 164 4.70 12.66 21.20
CA SER A 164 5.26 13.26 19.97
C SER A 164 4.69 12.53 18.75
N ARG A 165 4.80 11.19 18.75
CA ARG A 165 4.23 10.35 17.67
C ARG A 165 2.72 10.51 17.56
N LEU A 166 1.99 10.69 18.66
CA LEU A 166 0.54 10.94 18.62
C LEU A 166 0.21 12.23 17.87
N THR A 167 0.93 13.32 18.16
CA THR A 167 0.76 14.59 17.45
C THR A 167 1.02 14.41 15.96
N THR A 168 2.16 13.80 15.60
CA THR A 168 2.52 13.53 14.20
C THR A 168 1.48 12.64 13.52
N PHE A 169 1.00 11.59 14.19
CA PHE A 169 -0.04 10.71 13.69
C PHE A 169 -1.30 11.48 13.27
N HIS A 170 -1.78 12.38 14.13
CA HIS A 170 -2.96 13.19 13.82
C HIS A 170 -2.72 14.13 12.64
N THR A 171 -1.53 14.70 12.53
CA THR A 171 -1.14 15.52 11.36
C THR A 171 -1.17 14.70 10.08
N LEU A 172 -0.50 13.54 10.04
CA LEU A 172 -0.44 12.69 8.84
C LEU A 172 -1.83 12.17 8.45
N LYS A 173 -2.62 11.72 9.43
CA LYS A 173 -4.01 11.30 9.20
C LYS A 173 -4.85 12.43 8.62
N SER A 174 -4.72 13.64 9.17
CA SER A 174 -5.47 14.82 8.71
C SER A 174 -5.16 15.15 7.25
N VAL A 175 -3.88 15.14 6.86
CA VAL A 175 -3.46 15.37 5.47
C VAL A 175 -4.07 14.34 4.53
N VAL A 176 -3.94 13.05 4.85
CA VAL A 176 -4.49 11.98 3.99
C VAL A 176 -6.01 12.08 3.89
N CYS A 177 -6.72 12.20 5.01
CA CYS A 177 -8.18 12.28 4.99
C CYS A 177 -8.70 13.52 4.24
N LYS A 178 -8.08 14.68 4.42
CA LYS A 178 -8.47 15.91 3.70
C LYS A 178 -8.27 15.76 2.19
N ALA A 179 -7.14 15.21 1.77
CA ALA A 179 -6.86 14.93 0.37
C ALA A 179 -7.91 13.98 -0.22
N CYS A 180 -8.21 12.87 0.47
CA CYS A 180 -9.21 11.93 -0.02
C CYS A 180 -10.63 12.53 -0.06
N VAL A 181 -11.00 13.41 0.88
CA VAL A 181 -12.28 14.15 0.80
C VAL A 181 -12.34 15.08 -0.42
N LYS A 182 -11.25 15.78 -0.75
CA LYS A 182 -11.16 16.65 -1.92
C LYS A 182 -11.41 15.89 -3.23
N GLU A 183 -10.97 14.64 -3.28
CA GLU A 183 -11.17 13.72 -4.41
C GLU A 183 -12.51 12.94 -4.35
N ASN A 184 -13.46 13.32 -3.48
CA ASN A 184 -14.74 12.61 -3.26
C ASN A 184 -14.59 11.15 -2.80
N ARG A 185 -13.54 10.87 -2.02
CA ARG A 185 -13.13 9.54 -1.55
C ARG A 185 -12.95 9.50 -0.02
N PRO A 186 -13.96 9.83 0.80
CA PRO A 186 -13.77 9.92 2.25
C PRO A 186 -13.29 8.59 2.85
N VAL A 187 -12.26 8.65 3.70
CA VAL A 187 -11.74 7.47 4.42
C VAL A 187 -12.70 7.11 5.55
N VAL A 188 -13.36 5.95 5.44
CA VAL A 188 -14.39 5.50 6.39
C VAL A 188 -13.95 4.28 7.20
N SER A 189 -14.49 4.16 8.42
CA SER A 189 -14.28 2.96 9.24
C SER A 189 -15.06 1.77 8.68
N ARG A 190 -14.45 0.57 8.76
CA ARG A 190 -15.12 -0.69 8.40
C ARG A 190 -16.37 -0.98 9.24
N ARG A 191 -16.46 -0.44 10.46
CA ARG A 191 -17.66 -0.59 11.30
C ARG A 191 -18.90 0.03 10.66
N HIS A 192 -18.73 1.07 9.85
CA HIS A 192 -19.82 1.68 9.11
C HIS A 192 -20.36 0.75 8.00
N TRP A 193 -19.49 -0.02 7.35
CA TRP A 193 -19.87 -0.97 6.29
C TRP A 193 -20.69 -2.16 6.83
N ARG A 194 -20.33 -2.67 8.02
CA ARG A 194 -21.05 -3.78 8.66
C ARG A 194 -22.48 -3.41 9.05
N SER A 195 -22.76 -2.14 9.36
CA SER A 195 -24.10 -1.67 9.67
C SER A 195 -25.04 -1.64 8.46
N HIS A 196 -24.51 -1.46 7.25
CA HIS A 196 -25.32 -1.40 6.01
C HIS A 196 -25.63 -2.78 5.39
N HIS A 197 -25.14 -3.88 5.98
CA HIS A 197 -25.37 -5.24 5.47
C HIS A 197 -26.15 -6.14 6.43
N SER A 198 -26.78 -5.57 7.47
CA SER A 198 -27.66 -6.32 8.38
C SER A 198 -29.11 -6.46 7.88
N GLY A 199 -29.42 -6.03 6.65
CA GLY A 199 -30.77 -6.13 6.07
C GLY A 199 -30.77 -6.81 4.71
N ARG A 200 -31.59 -7.87 4.59
CA ARG A 200 -32.06 -8.49 3.34
C ARG A 200 -31.34 -9.75 2.83
N TRP A 201 -31.28 -10.78 3.67
CA TRP A 201 -31.42 -12.17 3.19
C TRP A 201 -32.66 -12.82 3.82
N GLY A 202 -33.83 -12.24 3.57
CA GLY A 202 -35.10 -12.94 3.72
C GLY A 202 -35.30 -13.84 2.51
N ARG A 203 -34.78 -15.08 2.53
CA ARG A 203 -35.22 -16.12 1.59
C ARG A 203 -36.39 -16.88 2.21
N GLN A 204 -37.59 -16.36 1.98
CA GLN A 204 -38.78 -17.21 1.86
C GLN A 204 -38.67 -17.99 0.55
N GLY A 205 -38.93 -19.29 0.61
CA GLY A 205 -38.94 -20.14 -0.56
C GLY A 205 -38.92 -21.62 -0.20
N SER A 206 -40.05 -22.11 0.30
CA SER A 206 -40.40 -23.53 0.34
C SER A 206 -40.32 -24.14 -1.07
N SER A 207 -39.70 -25.32 -1.22
CA SER A 207 -40.12 -26.33 -2.22
C SER A 207 -39.28 -27.61 -2.09
N SER A 208 -39.95 -28.64 -1.59
CA SER A 208 -39.93 -30.06 -1.96
C SER A 208 -38.96 -30.60 -3.02
N HIS A 209 -38.43 -31.77 -2.65
CA HIS A 209 -37.76 -32.84 -3.40
C HIS A 209 -38.26 -33.09 -4.84
N ARG A 210 -37.33 -33.44 -5.76
CA ARG A 210 -37.44 -34.60 -6.67
C ARG A 210 -36.16 -34.82 -7.50
N THR A 211 -35.82 -36.10 -7.63
CA THR A 211 -34.77 -36.74 -8.41
C THR A 211 -35.10 -36.81 -9.91
N SER A 212 -34.09 -36.71 -10.80
CA SER A 212 -33.79 -37.74 -11.82
C SER A 212 -32.81 -37.26 -12.91
N SER A 213 -31.97 -38.20 -13.33
CA SER A 213 -31.02 -38.28 -14.45
C SER A 213 -31.53 -37.88 -15.84
N GLY A 214 -30.60 -37.42 -16.71
CA GLY A 214 -30.76 -37.38 -18.17
C GLY A 214 -29.50 -36.90 -18.91
N HIS A 215 -28.91 -37.77 -19.72
CA HIS A 215 -27.77 -37.50 -20.63
C HIS A 215 -28.17 -36.67 -21.86
N SER A 216 -27.29 -35.75 -22.32
CA SER A 216 -26.61 -35.80 -23.65
C SER A 216 -26.29 -34.44 -24.28
N ARG A 217 -25.04 -34.38 -24.81
CA ARG A 217 -24.55 -33.75 -26.06
C ARG A 217 -24.16 -32.25 -26.13
N SER A 218 -22.82 -32.09 -26.16
CA SER A 218 -21.97 -31.46 -27.21
C SER A 218 -22.05 -29.95 -27.50
N GLY A 219 -20.91 -29.27 -27.30
CA GLY A 219 -20.63 -27.94 -27.86
C GLY A 219 -19.22 -27.43 -27.52
N GLN A 220 -18.23 -27.89 -28.29
CA GLN A 220 -16.96 -27.23 -28.68
C GLN A 220 -16.09 -26.48 -27.64
N GLY A 221 -14.85 -26.96 -27.48
CA GLY A 221 -13.67 -26.11 -27.71
C GLY A 221 -12.74 -25.85 -26.52
N GLN A 222 -11.90 -26.81 -26.13
CA GLN A 222 -10.59 -26.53 -25.51
C GLN A 222 -9.56 -27.57 -25.97
N HIS A 223 -8.66 -27.15 -26.85
CA HIS A 223 -7.46 -27.90 -27.24
C HIS A 223 -6.25 -27.12 -26.72
N TRP A 224 -5.17 -27.83 -26.38
CA TRP A 224 -3.87 -27.34 -25.86
C TRP A 224 -3.71 -27.25 -24.33
N ARG A 225 -3.84 -28.39 -23.65
CA ARG A 225 -2.85 -28.78 -22.63
C ARG A 225 -2.19 -30.06 -23.10
N ASP A 226 -1.00 -29.94 -23.68
CA ASP A 226 0.03 -30.99 -23.68
C ASP A 226 1.32 -30.38 -24.24
N GLN A 227 2.28 -30.18 -23.35
CA GLN A 227 3.72 -30.30 -23.59
C GLN A 227 4.49 -29.95 -22.31
N GLY A 228 4.77 -30.98 -21.51
CA GLY A 228 5.90 -30.94 -20.57
C GLY A 228 7.18 -31.38 -21.29
N PRO A 229 8.37 -30.91 -20.90
CA PRO A 229 9.62 -31.53 -21.32
C PRO A 229 10.07 -32.57 -20.28
N GLY A 230 10.33 -33.77 -20.78
CA GLY A 230 10.74 -34.92 -19.99
C GLY A 230 12.18 -34.89 -19.49
N SER A 231 12.37 -35.62 -18.39
CA SER A 231 13.49 -36.52 -18.11
C SER A 231 14.89 -36.08 -18.55
N ARG A 232 15.66 -35.55 -17.60
CA ARG A 232 17.12 -35.74 -17.58
C ARG A 232 17.51 -36.47 -16.29
N GLN A 233 18.14 -37.61 -16.52
CA GLN A 233 18.66 -38.54 -15.53
C GLN A 233 19.80 -37.90 -14.73
N HIS A 234 19.88 -38.29 -13.47
CA HIS A 234 20.88 -37.88 -12.49
C HIS A 234 22.09 -38.81 -12.64
N GLU A 235 23.29 -38.26 -12.84
CA GLU A 235 24.55 -38.96 -12.54
C GLU A 235 25.46 -38.05 -11.71
N PRO A 236 26.23 -38.59 -10.74
CA PRO A 236 27.03 -37.80 -9.81
C PRO A 236 28.49 -37.71 -10.28
N ASP A 237 29.06 -36.50 -10.30
CA ASP A 237 30.49 -36.33 -10.58
C ASP A 237 31.31 -35.92 -9.36
N GLN A 238 32.42 -36.64 -9.23
CA GLN A 238 33.36 -36.71 -8.14
C GLN A 238 34.61 -35.86 -8.46
N TRP A 239 35.04 -35.03 -7.49
CA TRP A 239 36.40 -34.49 -7.28
C TRP A 239 37.03 -33.51 -8.31
N ARG A 240 37.48 -32.32 -7.85
CA ARG A 240 38.88 -32.07 -7.38
C ARG A 240 39.09 -30.63 -6.89
N ARG A 241 39.94 -30.54 -5.86
CA ARG A 241 40.57 -29.33 -5.32
C ARG A 241 41.52 -28.70 -6.32
N TYR A 242 41.54 -27.37 -6.38
CA TYR A 242 42.76 -26.55 -6.35
C TYR A 242 42.45 -25.28 -5.55
#